data_AF-A0A935ZKT6-F1
#
_entry.id   AF-A0A935ZKT6-F1
#
_cell.length_a   1.000
_cell.length_b   1.000
_cell.length_c   1.000
_cell.angle_alpha   90.00
_cell.angle_beta   90.00
_cell.angle_gamma   90.00
#
_symmetry.space_group_name_H-M   'P 1'
#
loop_
_entity.id
_entity.type
_entity.pdbx_description
1 polymer ?
#
loop_
_entity_poly.entity_id
_entity_poly.type
_entity_poly.pdbx_seq_one_letter_code
_entity_poly.pdbx_strand_id
1 'polypeptide(L)'
;MKRRIGAVGFALGVVCTLVATAALEPGLRAASAPRLDRAGFDQAVEAVFSRYYEPVDEAALLSAGLSAMLGELDPHSHFLSAADRKALRRHKHSGETGLAVAMRTEAASRARRLEVLAVAPDSPAAREGLRPGDAVVEIAGKSVDALASQREAELLLVGAIGDEVALLVQPVDGNGPRAVELVLARPSTKMLETAVVRDEAGRSYVHVVLRRFGAESGDAFKRAIEARRHALGKDLAGIVIDLRGNPGGEVGEALVIADTFVADGVLMRTRGRGGRILREESAHASGTDLATPIVVLQDRHSASASELLAAALQDRGRARVVGERSYGKGTVQEVMGLPDGSVATFTIARYYSPDDRLVDGSGVTPDVAVALTGDMPVVGEKDVGVTAAIRALGAP
;
A
#
# COMPACT_ATOMS: atom_id res chain seq x y z
N MET A 1 -62.52 -82.47 -18.70
CA MET A 1 -62.48 -83.70 -17.88
C MET A 1 -61.28 -83.61 -16.94
N LYS A 2 -61.52 -83.63 -15.62
CA LYS A 2 -60.61 -83.94 -14.48
C LYS A 2 -59.25 -83.19 -14.43
N ARG A 3 -59.14 -82.11 -13.62
CA ARG A 3 -58.59 -82.13 -12.24
C ARG A 3 -57.38 -83.05 -12.04
N ARG A 4 -56.22 -82.46 -11.70
CA ARG A 4 -55.53 -82.76 -10.44
C ARG A 4 -54.59 -81.62 -10.03
N ILE A 5 -54.73 -81.30 -8.74
CA ILE A 5 -54.04 -80.31 -7.92
C ILE A 5 -52.95 -81.05 -7.15
N GLY A 6 -51.83 -80.36 -6.89
CA GLY A 6 -50.90 -80.62 -5.79
C GLY A 6 -49.50 -80.11 -6.13
N ALA A 7 -48.77 -79.37 -5.30
CA ALA A 7 -49.03 -78.75 -4.01
C ALA A 7 -47.87 -77.76 -3.72
N VAL A 8 -48.23 -76.61 -3.16
CA VAL A 8 -47.58 -75.89 -2.04
C VAL A 8 -46.06 -75.60 -2.09
N GLY A 9 -45.75 -74.30 -2.10
CA GLY A 9 -44.52 -73.72 -1.56
C GLY A 9 -44.79 -72.28 -1.11
N PHE A 10 -44.96 -72.09 0.20
CA PHE A 10 -45.30 -70.85 0.90
C PHE A 10 -44.03 -70.00 1.09
N ALA A 11 -44.07 -68.69 0.81
CA ALA A 11 -43.10 -67.74 1.34
C ALA A 11 -43.79 -66.42 1.71
N LEU A 12 -43.74 -66.14 3.00
CA LEU A 12 -44.36 -65.05 3.74
C LEU A 12 -43.65 -63.71 3.43
N GLY A 13 -44.41 -62.62 3.30
CA GLY A 13 -43.86 -61.27 3.19
C GLY A 13 -44.93 -60.21 3.48
N VAL A 14 -45.23 -59.99 4.75
CA VAL A 14 -45.98 -58.83 5.25
C VAL A 14 -44.95 -57.79 5.68
N VAL A 15 -45.00 -56.58 5.10
CA VAL A 15 -44.36 -55.40 5.70
C VAL A 15 -45.39 -54.27 5.75
N CYS A 16 -45.72 -53.91 6.99
CA CYS A 16 -46.56 -52.80 7.39
C CYS A 16 -45.98 -51.44 6.99
N THR A 17 -46.85 -50.57 6.48
CA THR A 17 -46.70 -49.11 6.49
C THR A 17 -46.93 -48.56 7.90
N LEU A 18 -45.99 -47.79 8.43
CA LEU A 18 -46.19 -46.92 9.59
C LEU A 18 -45.65 -45.52 9.26
N VAL A 19 -46.61 -44.59 9.15
CA VAL A 19 -46.40 -43.15 9.08
C VAL A 19 -46.00 -42.67 10.47
N ALA A 20 -44.78 -42.17 10.63
CA ALA A 20 -44.34 -41.49 11.83
C ALA A 20 -44.41 -39.98 11.62
N THR A 21 -45.32 -39.38 12.36
CA THR A 21 -45.61 -37.96 12.50
C THR A 21 -44.39 -37.13 12.89
N ALA A 22 -44.19 -36.01 12.19
CA ALA A 22 -43.29 -34.94 12.58
C ALA A 22 -43.71 -34.36 13.94
N ALA A 23 -42.95 -34.66 14.99
CA ALA A 23 -42.93 -33.88 16.22
C ALA A 23 -42.02 -32.67 15.99
N LEU A 24 -42.61 -31.46 16.05
CA LEU A 24 -41.87 -30.21 16.13
C LEU A 24 -41.06 -30.20 17.44
N GLU A 25 -39.74 -30.28 17.34
CA GLU A 25 -38.84 -29.78 18.38
C GLU A 25 -38.44 -28.33 18.06
N PRO A 26 -38.77 -27.34 18.91
CA PRO A 26 -38.18 -26.02 18.82
C PRO A 26 -36.79 -26.07 19.46
N GLY A 27 -35.78 -26.47 18.69
CA GLY A 27 -34.44 -26.67 19.26
C GLY A 27 -33.29 -26.91 18.28
N LEU A 28 -33.48 -26.81 16.96
CA LEU A 28 -32.36 -26.82 16.03
C LEU A 28 -31.73 -25.44 15.97
N ARG A 29 -30.82 -25.15 16.91
CA ARG A 29 -29.62 -24.38 16.52
C ARG A 29 -29.08 -25.12 15.30
N ALA A 30 -29.08 -24.48 14.14
CA ALA A 30 -28.38 -25.01 12.99
C ALA A 30 -26.94 -25.28 13.43
N ALA A 31 -26.61 -26.55 13.69
CA ALA A 31 -25.24 -26.96 13.90
C ALA A 31 -24.55 -26.54 12.61
N SER A 32 -23.68 -25.52 12.68
CA SER A 32 -22.95 -25.07 11.51
C SER A 32 -22.27 -26.31 10.93
N ALA A 33 -22.51 -26.60 9.64
CA ALA A 33 -21.89 -27.73 8.97
C ALA A 33 -20.39 -27.78 9.32
N PRO A 34 -19.81 -28.98 9.56
CA PRO A 34 -18.41 -29.08 9.91
C PRO A 34 -17.58 -28.34 8.87
N ARG A 35 -16.84 -27.34 9.32
CA ARG A 35 -15.94 -26.54 8.49
C ARG A 35 -14.58 -27.20 8.47
N LEU A 36 -13.86 -27.08 7.35
CA LEU A 36 -12.47 -27.52 7.25
C LEU A 36 -11.66 -26.84 8.37
N ASP A 37 -11.03 -27.64 9.23
CA ASP A 37 -10.11 -27.18 10.27
C ASP A 37 -8.66 -27.49 9.87
N ARG A 38 -7.70 -27.15 10.74
CA ARG A 38 -6.27 -27.37 10.45
C ARG A 38 -5.95 -28.85 10.27
N ALA A 39 -6.50 -29.72 11.11
CA ALA A 39 -6.24 -31.15 11.03
C ALA A 39 -6.79 -31.75 9.73
N GLY A 40 -7.99 -31.35 9.32
CA GLY A 40 -8.58 -31.75 8.04
C GLY A 40 -7.81 -31.19 6.84
N PHE A 41 -7.30 -29.96 6.93
CA PHE A 41 -6.45 -29.37 5.89
C PHE A 41 -5.13 -30.15 5.74
N ASP A 42 -4.44 -30.43 6.84
CA ASP A 42 -3.19 -31.18 6.84
C ASP A 42 -3.40 -32.60 6.29
N GLN A 43 -4.50 -33.26 6.66
CA GLN A 43 -4.87 -34.57 6.13
C GLN A 43 -5.13 -34.53 4.61
N ALA A 44 -5.78 -33.47 4.11
CA ALA A 44 -6.05 -33.31 2.68
C ALA A 44 -4.75 -33.07 1.90
N VAL A 45 -3.85 -32.22 2.40
CA VAL A 45 -2.54 -31.96 1.79
C VAL A 45 -1.70 -33.25 1.74
N GLU A 46 -1.64 -33.99 2.84
CA GLU A 46 -0.94 -35.29 2.89
C GLU A 46 -1.54 -36.30 1.90
N ALA A 47 -2.87 -36.37 1.79
CA ALA A 47 -3.54 -37.24 0.83
C ALA A 47 -3.22 -36.86 -0.63
N VAL A 48 -3.06 -35.57 -0.93
CA VAL A 48 -2.62 -35.13 -2.26
C VAL A 48 -1.23 -35.64 -2.57
N PHE A 49 -0.25 -35.47 -1.68
CA PHE A 49 1.13 -35.91 -1.94
C PHE A 49 1.31 -37.43 -1.97
N SER A 50 0.54 -38.17 -1.16
CA SER A 50 0.67 -39.62 -1.05
C SER A 50 -0.19 -40.42 -2.03
N ARG A 51 -1.27 -39.84 -2.58
CA ARG A 51 -2.28 -40.59 -3.36
C ARG A 51 -2.62 -39.99 -4.71
N TYR A 52 -2.14 -38.78 -5.05
CA TYR A 52 -2.32 -38.25 -6.39
C TYR A 52 -1.57 -39.13 -7.41
N TYR A 53 -2.20 -39.38 -8.55
CA TYR A 53 -1.75 -40.43 -9.48
C TYR A 53 -0.51 -40.03 -10.30
N GLU A 54 -0.20 -38.74 -10.37
CA GLU A 54 1.00 -38.19 -11.00
C GLU A 54 2.00 -37.67 -9.96
N PRO A 55 3.30 -37.60 -10.29
CA PRO A 55 4.27 -36.92 -9.45
C PRO A 55 3.90 -35.45 -9.21
N VAL A 56 3.98 -35.00 -7.96
CA VAL A 56 3.71 -33.61 -7.56
C VAL A 56 5.02 -32.94 -7.15
N ASP A 57 5.25 -31.72 -7.62
CA ASP A 57 6.26 -30.84 -7.04
C ASP A 57 5.70 -30.24 -5.75
N GLU A 58 6.03 -30.87 -4.62
CA GLU A 58 5.55 -30.47 -3.30
C GLU A 58 5.91 -29.02 -2.95
N ALA A 59 7.15 -28.60 -3.25
CA ALA A 59 7.62 -27.25 -2.92
C ALA A 59 6.85 -26.18 -3.72
N ALA A 60 6.61 -26.44 -5.00
CA ALA A 60 5.81 -25.55 -5.85
C ALA A 60 4.35 -25.48 -5.37
N LEU A 61 3.73 -26.62 -5.02
CA LEU A 61 2.34 -26.66 -4.59
C LEU A 61 2.12 -25.98 -3.24
N LEU A 62 3.01 -26.22 -2.26
CA LEU A 62 2.96 -25.55 -0.95
C LEU A 62 3.15 -24.03 -1.08
N SER A 63 4.09 -23.61 -1.94
CA SER A 63 4.31 -22.19 -2.23
C SER A 63 3.07 -21.53 -2.84
N ALA A 64 2.43 -22.19 -3.81
CA ALA A 64 1.20 -21.70 -4.43
C ALA A 64 0.05 -21.61 -3.41
N GLY A 65 -0.09 -22.63 -2.54
CA GLY A 65 -1.08 -22.64 -1.47
C GLY A 65 -0.89 -21.50 -0.48
N LEU A 66 0.34 -21.27 0.00
CA LEU A 66 0.65 -20.18 0.92
C LEU A 66 0.43 -18.80 0.28
N SER A 67 0.84 -18.62 -0.97
CA SER A 67 0.57 -17.40 -1.74
C SER A 67 -0.93 -17.10 -1.84
N ALA A 68 -1.75 -18.13 -2.13
CA ALA A 68 -3.20 -18.00 -2.18
C ALA A 68 -3.78 -17.62 -0.81
N MET A 69 -3.36 -18.30 0.26
CA MET A 69 -3.82 -17.99 1.62
C MET A 69 -3.53 -16.55 2.03
N LEU A 70 -2.34 -16.03 1.71
CA LEU A 70 -1.97 -14.65 2.03
C LEU A 70 -2.68 -13.61 1.16
N GLY A 71 -2.87 -13.91 -0.13
CA GLY A 71 -3.57 -13.03 -1.07
C GLY A 71 -5.06 -12.82 -0.74
N GLU A 72 -5.66 -13.71 0.05
CA GLU A 72 -7.02 -13.58 0.59
C GLU A 72 -7.11 -12.64 1.82
N LEU A 73 -5.99 -12.32 2.48
CA LEU A 73 -6.00 -11.49 3.69
C LEU A 73 -6.19 -10.01 3.35
N ASP A 74 -5.29 -9.46 2.55
CA ASP A 74 -5.29 -8.08 2.07
C ASP A 74 -4.30 -7.91 0.90
N PRO A 75 -4.34 -6.78 0.16
CA PRO A 75 -3.44 -6.55 -0.97
C PRO A 75 -1.95 -6.42 -0.63
N HIS A 76 -1.59 -6.32 0.65
CA HIS A 76 -0.22 -6.10 1.11
C HIS A 76 0.44 -7.37 1.66
N SER A 77 -0.36 -8.40 1.94
CA SER A 77 0.07 -9.71 2.42
C SER A 77 0.46 -10.60 1.24
N HIS A 78 1.63 -11.23 1.31
CA HIS A 78 2.21 -11.96 0.19
C HIS A 78 3.31 -12.93 0.61
N PHE A 79 3.58 -13.92 -0.23
CA PHE A 79 4.70 -14.84 -0.10
C PHE A 79 5.72 -14.57 -1.21
N LEU A 80 7.02 -14.60 -0.87
CA LEU A 80 8.11 -14.60 -1.84
C LEU A 80 8.97 -15.84 -1.61
N SER A 81 9.11 -16.65 -2.66
CA SER A 81 10.03 -17.79 -2.61
C SER A 81 11.48 -17.32 -2.44
N ALA A 82 12.38 -18.22 -2.07
CA ALA A 82 13.81 -17.92 -2.01
C ALA A 82 14.35 -17.45 -3.37
N ALA A 83 13.80 -17.98 -4.47
CA ALA A 83 14.15 -17.60 -5.84
C ALA A 83 13.70 -16.17 -6.16
N ASP A 84 12.45 -15.82 -5.85
CA ASP A 84 11.90 -14.46 -6.05
C ASP A 84 12.67 -13.44 -5.23
N ARG A 85 12.99 -13.78 -3.98
CA ARG A 85 13.79 -12.93 -3.10
C ARG A 85 15.21 -12.75 -3.64
N LYS A 86 15.82 -13.79 -4.21
CA LYS A 86 17.16 -13.72 -4.84
C LYS A 86 17.12 -12.88 -6.11
N ALA A 87 16.07 -12.99 -6.93
CA ALA A 87 15.83 -12.08 -8.04
C ALA A 87 15.79 -10.64 -7.51
N LEU A 88 14.90 -10.33 -6.57
CA LEU A 88 14.78 -9.00 -5.96
C LEU A 88 16.10 -8.43 -5.41
N ARG A 89 16.89 -9.25 -4.70
CA ARG A 89 18.18 -8.79 -4.15
C ARG A 89 19.20 -8.48 -5.23
N ARG A 90 19.21 -9.22 -6.34
CA ARG A 90 20.02 -8.89 -7.52
C ARG A 90 19.56 -7.60 -8.18
N HIS A 91 18.28 -7.24 -8.00
CA HIS A 91 17.67 -6.03 -8.54
C HIS A 91 17.85 -4.75 -7.71
N LYS A 92 18.53 -4.79 -6.56
CA LYS A 92 18.83 -3.57 -5.78
C LYS A 92 19.72 -2.54 -6.51
N HIS A 93 20.35 -2.94 -7.61
CA HIS A 93 21.16 -2.06 -8.49
C HIS A 93 20.69 -2.09 -9.95
N SER A 94 19.48 -2.56 -10.21
CA SER A 94 18.98 -2.80 -11.56
C SER A 94 17.98 -1.72 -12.00
N GLY A 95 17.51 -1.81 -13.24
CA GLY A 95 16.62 -0.82 -13.81
C GLY A 95 15.21 -0.90 -13.24
N GLU A 96 14.50 0.21 -13.28
CA GLU A 96 13.09 0.34 -12.91
C GLU A 96 12.32 1.14 -13.96
N THR A 97 11.00 0.99 -13.96
CA THR A 97 10.09 1.80 -14.79
C THR A 97 10.00 3.25 -14.29
N GLY A 98 10.23 3.47 -13.00
CA GLY A 98 10.01 4.74 -12.30
C GLY A 98 8.56 4.95 -11.84
N LEU A 99 7.72 3.92 -11.91
CA LEU A 99 6.35 3.96 -11.40
C LEU A 99 6.31 3.61 -9.91
N ALA A 100 5.67 4.46 -9.11
CA ALA A 100 5.10 4.04 -7.84
C ALA A 100 3.64 3.68 -8.06
N VAL A 101 3.25 2.45 -7.72
CA VAL A 101 1.90 1.93 -7.93
C VAL A 101 1.24 1.53 -6.63
N ALA A 102 -0.09 1.52 -6.61
CA ALA A 102 -0.84 0.91 -5.54
C ALA A 102 -2.02 0.09 -6.05
N MET A 103 -2.18 -1.08 -5.47
CA MET A 103 -3.26 -1.99 -5.78
C MET A 103 -4.54 -1.50 -5.11
N ARG A 104 -5.53 -1.19 -5.93
CA ARG A 104 -6.89 -0.87 -5.52
C ARG A 104 -7.77 -2.05 -5.83
N THR A 105 -8.57 -2.47 -4.85
CA THR A 105 -9.63 -3.44 -5.04
C THR A 105 -10.95 -2.70 -5.05
N GLU A 106 -11.70 -2.82 -6.15
CA GLU A 106 -13.04 -2.25 -6.23
C GLU A 106 -14.00 -3.04 -5.35
N ALA A 107 -14.75 -2.33 -4.49
CA ALA A 107 -15.60 -2.96 -3.49
C ALA A 107 -16.72 -3.82 -4.11
N ALA A 108 -17.27 -3.40 -5.25
CA ALA A 108 -18.43 -4.05 -5.89
C ALA A 108 -18.03 -5.27 -6.74
N SER A 109 -17.00 -5.13 -7.56
CA SER A 109 -16.57 -6.15 -8.53
C SER A 109 -15.48 -7.07 -7.99
N ARG A 110 -14.80 -6.69 -6.89
CA ARG A 110 -13.51 -7.25 -6.44
C ARG A 110 -12.40 -7.16 -7.49
N ALA A 111 -12.63 -6.46 -8.61
CA ALA A 111 -11.62 -6.23 -9.62
C ALA A 111 -10.46 -5.43 -8.99
N ARG A 112 -9.24 -5.83 -9.33
CA ARG A 112 -8.00 -5.21 -8.90
C ARG A 112 -7.47 -4.38 -10.05
N ARG A 113 -7.08 -3.15 -9.75
CA ARG A 113 -6.28 -2.31 -10.66
C ARG A 113 -5.07 -1.77 -9.93
N LEU A 114 -3.99 -1.54 -10.66
CA LEU A 114 -2.81 -0.86 -10.14
C LEU A 114 -2.87 0.59 -10.54
N GLU A 115 -3.23 1.45 -9.60
CA GLU A 115 -3.21 2.88 -9.77
C GLU A 115 -1.77 3.39 -9.72
N VAL A 116 -1.37 4.20 -10.69
CA VAL A 116 -0.10 4.93 -10.66
C VAL A 116 -0.23 6.07 -9.65
N LEU A 117 0.50 5.98 -8.55
CA LEU A 117 0.58 7.04 -7.55
C LEU A 117 1.55 8.13 -7.97
N ALA A 118 2.70 7.74 -8.50
CA ALA A 118 3.75 8.67 -8.81
C ALA A 118 4.57 8.18 -9.98
N VAL A 119 5.11 9.14 -10.72
CA VAL A 119 6.05 8.88 -11.81
C VAL A 119 7.32 9.63 -11.50
N ALA A 120 8.42 8.89 -11.36
CA ALA A 120 9.72 9.47 -11.08
C ALA A 120 10.15 10.36 -12.27
N PRO A 121 10.65 11.59 -12.03
CA PRO A 121 11.18 12.44 -13.09
C PRO A 121 12.28 11.74 -13.87
N ASP A 122 12.36 12.03 -15.18
CA ASP A 122 13.35 11.49 -16.12
C ASP A 122 13.35 9.96 -16.28
N SER A 123 12.39 9.26 -15.69
CA SER A 123 12.24 7.80 -15.75
C SER A 123 11.69 7.31 -17.10
N PRO A 124 11.82 5.99 -17.40
CA PRO A 124 11.17 5.41 -18.57
C PRO A 124 9.68 5.72 -18.64
N ALA A 125 8.97 5.57 -17.52
CA ALA A 125 7.54 5.86 -17.45
C ALA A 125 7.21 7.33 -17.74
N ALA A 126 8.02 8.27 -17.25
CA ALA A 126 7.84 9.69 -17.52
C ALA A 126 8.00 10.02 -19.01
N ARG A 127 8.96 9.38 -19.71
CA ARG A 127 9.22 9.59 -21.14
C ARG A 127 8.06 9.11 -22.01
N GLU A 128 7.37 8.05 -21.59
CA GLU A 128 6.17 7.54 -22.25
C GLU A 128 4.87 8.28 -21.81
N GLY A 129 5.00 9.37 -21.05
CA GLY A 129 3.89 10.22 -20.65
C GLY A 129 2.91 9.56 -19.68
N LEU A 130 3.34 8.56 -18.91
CA LEU A 130 2.55 8.04 -17.80
C LEU A 130 2.40 9.10 -16.72
N ARG A 131 1.24 9.15 -16.08
CA ARG A 131 0.91 10.16 -15.07
C ARG A 131 0.25 9.54 -13.84
N PRO A 132 0.33 10.22 -12.67
CA PRO A 132 -0.48 9.87 -11.52
C PRO A 132 -1.97 9.76 -11.88
N GLY A 133 -2.62 8.71 -11.38
CA GLY A 133 -4.01 8.37 -11.66
C GLY A 133 -4.22 7.42 -12.85
N ASP A 134 -3.22 7.21 -13.70
CA ASP A 134 -3.29 6.16 -14.73
C ASP A 134 -3.46 4.78 -14.05
N ALA A 135 -4.23 3.87 -14.67
CA ALA A 135 -4.43 2.53 -14.15
C ALA A 135 -3.71 1.49 -15.03
N VAL A 136 -2.74 0.79 -14.46
CA VAL A 136 -2.12 -0.37 -15.11
C VAL A 136 -3.07 -1.57 -14.97
N VAL A 137 -3.42 -2.17 -16.10
CA VAL A 137 -4.31 -3.34 -16.18
C VAL A 137 -3.56 -4.64 -16.49
N GLU A 138 -2.41 -4.55 -17.16
CA GLU A 138 -1.50 -5.68 -17.38
C GLU A 138 -0.04 -5.26 -17.23
N ILE A 139 0.79 -6.17 -16.71
CA ILE A 139 2.24 -6.04 -16.63
C ILE A 139 2.88 -7.30 -17.22
N ALA A 140 3.73 -7.13 -18.24
CA ALA A 140 4.40 -8.24 -18.94
C ALA A 140 3.42 -9.33 -19.41
N GLY A 141 2.26 -8.93 -19.94
CA GLY A 141 1.18 -9.82 -20.41
C GLY A 141 0.40 -10.53 -19.29
N LYS A 142 0.66 -10.24 -18.02
CA LYS A 142 -0.13 -10.73 -16.89
C LYS A 142 -1.16 -9.69 -16.48
N SER A 143 -2.43 -10.08 -16.42
CA SER A 143 -3.50 -9.26 -15.86
C SER A 143 -3.25 -8.95 -14.38
N VAL A 144 -3.50 -7.70 -14.00
CA VAL A 144 -3.40 -7.25 -12.61
C VAL A 144 -4.37 -7.99 -11.68
N ASP A 145 -5.53 -8.41 -12.18
CA ASP A 145 -6.49 -9.23 -11.44
C ASP A 145 -5.93 -10.59 -11.02
N ALA A 146 -5.01 -11.13 -11.82
CA ALA A 146 -4.36 -12.41 -11.56
C ALA A 146 -3.18 -12.31 -10.58
N LEU A 147 -2.76 -11.09 -10.21
CA LEU A 147 -1.65 -10.90 -9.28
C LEU A 147 -2.11 -11.17 -7.85
N ALA A 148 -1.31 -11.95 -7.12
CA ALA A 148 -1.60 -12.33 -5.76
C ALA A 148 -1.54 -11.13 -4.80
N SER A 149 -0.67 -10.16 -5.06
CA SER A 149 -0.42 -9.03 -4.17
C SER A 149 0.15 -7.79 -4.86
N GLN A 150 0.13 -6.65 -4.15
CA GLN A 150 0.87 -5.47 -4.57
C GLN A 150 2.37 -5.73 -4.71
N ARG A 151 2.95 -6.61 -3.88
CA ARG A 151 4.38 -6.87 -3.97
C ARG A 151 4.76 -7.55 -5.27
N GLU A 152 3.92 -8.47 -5.75
CA GLU A 152 4.14 -9.13 -7.03
C GLU A 152 4.15 -8.12 -8.18
N ALA A 153 3.20 -7.17 -8.18
CA ALA A 153 3.17 -6.09 -9.15
C ALA A 153 4.46 -5.26 -9.15
N GLU A 154 4.93 -4.84 -7.98
CA GLU A 154 6.18 -4.07 -7.84
C GLU A 154 7.41 -4.85 -8.34
N LEU A 155 7.41 -6.17 -8.19
CA LEU A 155 8.49 -7.03 -8.70
C LEU A 155 8.51 -7.12 -10.23
N LEU A 156 7.35 -7.02 -10.89
CA LEU A 156 7.26 -7.04 -12.34
C LEU A 156 7.65 -5.69 -12.98
N LEU A 157 7.76 -4.61 -12.19
CA LEU A 157 8.14 -3.27 -12.64
C LEU A 157 9.64 -2.98 -12.49
N VAL A 158 10.42 -3.97 -12.06
CA VAL A 158 11.88 -3.88 -11.88
C VAL A 158 12.57 -5.07 -12.55
N GLY A 159 13.79 -4.86 -13.04
CA GLY A 159 14.52 -5.83 -13.86
C GLY A 159 15.92 -5.34 -14.17
N ALA A 160 16.68 -6.02 -15.03
CA ALA A 160 18.00 -5.53 -15.42
C ALA A 160 17.88 -4.20 -16.21
N ILE A 161 18.93 -3.36 -16.15
CA ILE A 161 18.96 -2.15 -16.97
C ILE A 161 18.97 -2.58 -18.43
N GLY A 162 18.06 -2.01 -19.23
CA GLY A 162 17.87 -2.36 -20.63
C GLY A 162 16.84 -3.46 -20.87
N ASP A 163 16.34 -4.14 -19.83
CA ASP A 163 15.19 -5.04 -20.00
C ASP A 163 13.96 -4.23 -20.40
N GLU A 164 13.04 -4.88 -21.13
CA GLU A 164 11.78 -4.29 -21.56
C GLU A 164 10.63 -4.82 -20.70
N VAL A 165 9.74 -3.90 -20.29
CA VAL A 165 8.49 -4.23 -19.61
C VAL A 165 7.35 -3.64 -20.42
N ALA A 166 6.50 -4.51 -20.94
CA ALA A 166 5.26 -4.13 -21.61
C ALA A 166 4.15 -3.92 -20.57
N LEU A 167 3.48 -2.78 -20.65
CA LEU A 167 2.32 -2.44 -19.83
C LEU A 167 1.10 -2.23 -20.73
N LEU A 168 -0.07 -2.65 -20.25
CA LEU A 168 -1.34 -2.15 -20.76
C LEU A 168 -1.88 -1.15 -19.73
N VAL A 169 -2.06 0.10 -20.15
CA VAL A 169 -2.41 1.21 -19.27
C VAL A 169 -3.71 1.85 -19.73
N GLN A 170 -4.65 2.00 -18.80
CA GLN A 170 -5.87 2.78 -18.92
C GLN A 170 -5.57 4.21 -18.43
N PRO A 171 -5.52 5.22 -19.32
CA PRO A 171 -5.23 6.59 -18.92
C PRO A 171 -6.30 7.18 -18.02
N VAL A 172 -5.89 8.06 -17.09
CA VAL A 172 -6.79 8.76 -16.15
C VAL A 172 -7.85 9.62 -16.84
N ASP A 173 -7.52 10.18 -18.01
CA ASP A 173 -8.43 11.05 -18.77
C ASP A 173 -9.53 10.29 -19.54
N GLY A 174 -9.60 8.96 -19.39
CA GLY A 174 -10.71 8.14 -19.92
C GLY A 174 -10.57 7.70 -21.38
N ASN A 175 -9.42 7.93 -22.03
CA ASN A 175 -9.10 7.29 -23.31
C ASN A 175 -9.06 5.76 -23.16
N GLY A 176 -9.28 4.97 -24.21
CA GLY A 176 -9.17 3.50 -24.10
C GLY A 176 -7.79 3.02 -23.66
N PRO A 177 -7.65 1.75 -23.20
CA PRO A 177 -6.36 1.20 -22.82
C PRO A 177 -5.34 1.29 -23.96
N ARG A 178 -4.09 1.65 -23.62
CA ARG A 178 -2.96 1.72 -24.56
C ARG A 178 -1.81 0.84 -24.10
N ALA A 179 -1.14 0.21 -25.05
CA ALA A 179 0.11 -0.48 -24.79
C ALA A 179 1.24 0.55 -24.61
N VAL A 180 2.11 0.30 -23.63
CA VAL A 180 3.30 1.10 -23.34
C VAL A 180 4.46 0.16 -23.13
N GLU A 181 5.53 0.32 -23.89
CA GLU A 181 6.77 -0.45 -23.73
C GLU A 181 7.80 0.42 -23.01
N LEU A 182 8.31 -0.08 -21.89
CA LEU A 182 9.27 0.64 -21.05
C LEU A 182 10.61 -0.08 -21.06
N VAL A 183 11.67 0.62 -21.46
CA VAL A 183 13.05 0.15 -21.30
C VAL A 183 13.54 0.55 -19.91
N LEU A 184 13.81 -0.43 -19.06
CA LEU A 184 14.19 -0.20 -17.67
C LEU A 184 15.52 0.56 -17.57
N ALA A 185 15.51 1.62 -16.76
CA ALA A 185 16.66 2.50 -16.57
C ALA A 185 17.01 2.64 -15.09
N ARG A 186 18.21 3.15 -14.80
CA ARG A 186 18.65 3.35 -13.41
C ARG A 186 17.65 4.24 -12.65
N PRO A 187 17.28 3.89 -11.40
CA PRO A 187 16.42 4.70 -10.56
C PRO A 187 16.91 6.13 -10.41
N SER A 188 15.96 7.07 -10.32
CA SER A 188 16.28 8.43 -9.89
C SER A 188 16.72 8.40 -8.43
N THR A 189 17.88 9.00 -8.13
CA THR A 189 18.42 9.06 -6.75
C THR A 189 17.93 10.27 -5.98
N LYS A 190 17.16 11.17 -6.61
CA LYS A 190 16.70 12.41 -5.98
C LYS A 190 15.47 12.18 -5.11
N MET A 191 15.71 11.85 -3.84
CA MET A 191 14.64 11.69 -2.84
C MET A 191 14.11 13.03 -2.31
N LEU A 192 14.97 14.05 -2.29
CA LEU A 192 14.69 15.37 -1.75
C LEU A 192 15.29 16.45 -2.65
N GLU A 193 14.49 17.47 -2.97
CA GLU A 193 14.93 18.66 -3.68
C GLU A 193 14.48 19.91 -2.92
N THR A 194 15.29 20.99 -2.96
CA THR A 194 14.91 22.27 -2.34
C THR A 194 15.12 23.43 -3.28
N ALA A 195 14.23 24.41 -3.24
CA ALA A 195 14.39 25.71 -3.90
C ALA A 195 13.84 26.84 -3.02
N VAL A 196 14.17 28.07 -3.41
CA VAL A 196 13.59 29.28 -2.80
C VAL A 196 12.50 29.79 -3.73
N VAL A 197 11.30 29.97 -3.18
CA VAL A 197 10.18 30.60 -3.85
C VAL A 197 9.82 31.87 -3.10
N ARG A 198 9.39 32.92 -3.81
CA ARG A 198 8.97 34.19 -3.20
C ARG A 198 7.45 34.37 -3.27
N ASP A 199 6.82 35.09 -2.37
CA ASP A 199 5.44 35.53 -2.62
C ASP A 199 5.39 36.84 -3.42
N GLU A 200 4.18 37.37 -3.62
CA GLU A 200 3.94 38.65 -4.29
C GLU A 200 4.56 39.84 -3.53
N ALA A 201 4.72 39.72 -2.20
CA ALA A 201 5.35 40.72 -1.34
C ALA A 201 6.89 40.56 -1.28
N GLY A 202 7.46 39.60 -2.01
CA GLY A 202 8.90 39.34 -2.06
C GLY A 202 9.46 38.54 -0.88
N ARG A 203 8.62 38.06 0.05
CA ARG A 203 9.03 37.22 1.18
C ARG A 203 9.51 35.87 0.66
N SER A 204 10.62 35.34 1.20
CA SER A 204 11.24 34.11 0.71
C SER A 204 10.80 32.90 1.53
N TYR A 205 10.40 31.84 0.84
CA TYR A 205 9.99 30.56 1.43
C TYR A 205 10.88 29.46 0.86
N VAL A 206 11.16 28.45 1.67
CA VAL A 206 11.83 27.23 1.20
C VAL A 206 10.77 26.25 0.73
N HIS A 207 10.80 25.90 -0.55
CA HIS A 207 10.01 24.82 -1.10
C HIS A 207 10.86 23.55 -1.07
N VAL A 208 10.45 22.56 -0.27
CA VAL A 208 11.08 21.24 -0.19
C VAL A 208 10.14 20.21 -0.80
N VAL A 209 10.60 19.52 -1.83
CA VAL A 209 9.88 18.40 -2.43
C VAL A 209 10.48 17.10 -1.91
N LEU A 210 9.70 16.33 -1.16
CA LEU A 210 10.05 14.98 -0.72
C LEU A 210 9.39 14.00 -1.69
N ARG A 211 10.18 13.35 -2.54
CA ARG A 211 9.67 12.37 -3.52
C ARG A 211 9.41 11.01 -2.91
N ARG A 212 10.22 10.63 -1.91
CA ARG A 212 10.16 9.34 -1.23
C ARG A 212 10.94 9.40 0.09
N PHE A 213 10.61 8.54 1.04
CA PHE A 213 11.39 8.31 2.25
C PHE A 213 12.27 7.07 2.10
N GLY A 214 13.55 7.26 1.78
CA GLY A 214 14.57 6.21 1.89
C GLY A 214 15.50 6.45 3.08
N ALA A 215 16.42 5.52 3.32
CA ALA A 215 17.46 5.69 4.33
C ALA A 215 18.09 7.09 4.32
N GLU A 216 18.25 7.68 5.50
CA GLU A 216 18.83 9.02 5.72
C GLU A 216 18.01 10.21 5.22
N SER A 217 16.77 10.02 4.75
CA SER A 217 15.93 11.12 4.25
C SER A 217 15.67 12.19 5.31
N GLY A 218 15.49 11.81 6.57
CA GLY A 218 15.28 12.73 7.69
C GLY A 218 16.51 13.57 7.97
N ASP A 219 17.69 12.97 7.99
CA ASP A 219 18.94 13.72 8.17
C ASP A 219 19.26 14.61 6.96
N ALA A 220 18.99 14.13 5.74
CA ALA A 220 19.11 14.93 4.53
C ALA A 220 18.17 16.14 4.56
N PHE A 221 16.94 15.96 5.03
CA PHE A 221 15.97 17.04 5.22
C PHE A 221 16.48 18.08 6.21
N LYS A 222 16.93 17.65 7.40
CA LYS A 222 17.49 18.55 8.42
C LYS A 222 18.63 19.39 7.86
N ARG A 223 19.64 18.75 7.23
CA ARG A 223 20.77 19.45 6.60
C ARG A 223 20.34 20.44 5.53
N ALA A 224 19.39 20.05 4.67
CA ALA A 224 18.91 20.91 3.59
C ALA A 224 18.18 22.15 4.14
N ILE A 225 17.34 21.98 5.16
CA ILE A 225 16.64 23.09 5.81
C ILE A 225 17.62 24.01 6.55
N GLU A 226 18.58 23.46 7.29
CA GLU A 226 19.61 24.24 7.98
C GLU A 226 20.45 25.07 6.99
N ALA A 227 20.87 24.48 5.87
CA ALA A 227 21.60 25.18 4.83
C ALA A 227 20.79 26.34 4.23
N ARG A 228 19.50 26.13 3.97
CA ARG A 228 18.61 27.18 3.45
C ARG A 228 18.34 28.28 4.48
N ARG A 229 18.20 27.92 5.76
CA ARG A 229 18.08 28.88 6.86
C ARG A 229 19.33 29.74 7.00
N HIS A 230 20.50 29.14 6.96
CA HIS A 230 21.76 29.88 7.02
C HIS A 230 21.89 30.85 5.83
N ALA A 231 21.48 30.42 4.62
CA ALA A 231 21.55 31.24 3.42
C ALA A 231 20.55 32.41 3.41
N LEU A 232 19.34 32.23 3.94
CA LEU A 232 18.27 33.24 3.94
C LEU A 232 18.25 34.11 5.21
N GLY A 233 18.76 33.59 6.33
CA GLY A 233 18.74 34.28 7.61
C GLY A 233 17.33 34.72 8.00
N LYS A 234 17.18 36.02 8.28
CA LYS A 234 15.90 36.63 8.70
C LYS A 234 14.88 36.76 7.56
N ASP A 235 15.30 36.57 6.30
CA ASP A 235 14.42 36.69 5.14
C ASP A 235 13.58 35.42 4.89
N LEU A 236 13.82 34.35 5.66
CA LEU A 236 13.02 33.14 5.62
C LEU A 236 11.67 33.37 6.29
N ALA A 237 10.61 33.41 5.48
CA ALA A 237 9.24 33.55 5.94
C ALA A 237 8.55 32.21 6.29
N GLY A 238 9.04 31.09 5.76
CA GLY A 238 8.51 29.76 6.10
C GLY A 238 8.97 28.65 5.16
N ILE A 239 8.48 27.43 5.43
CA ILE A 239 8.82 26.21 4.69
C ILE A 239 7.54 25.57 4.16
N VAL A 240 7.51 25.27 2.86
CA VAL A 240 6.51 24.40 2.23
C VAL A 240 7.11 23.01 2.10
N ILE A 241 6.57 22.05 2.85
CA ILE A 241 6.91 20.63 2.77
C ILE A 241 5.94 19.98 1.77
N ASP A 242 6.40 19.76 0.55
CA ASP A 242 5.61 19.19 -0.54
C ASP A 242 5.77 17.67 -0.60
N LEU A 243 4.66 16.98 -0.34
CA LEU A 243 4.49 15.53 -0.33
C LEU A 243 3.65 15.03 -1.51
N ARG A 244 3.30 15.90 -2.47
CA ARG A 244 2.49 15.51 -3.64
C ARG A 244 3.22 14.43 -4.44
N GLY A 245 2.50 13.36 -4.78
CA GLY A 245 3.09 12.21 -5.48
C GLY A 245 4.12 11.44 -4.66
N ASN A 246 4.18 11.58 -3.33
CA ASN A 246 5.09 10.80 -2.49
C ASN A 246 4.38 9.53 -1.96
N PRO A 247 4.72 8.33 -2.46
CA PRO A 247 4.08 7.07 -2.05
C PRO A 247 4.50 6.58 -0.65
N GLY A 248 5.32 7.36 0.06
CA GLY A 248 5.84 7.05 1.38
C GLY A 248 7.24 6.44 1.30
N GLY A 249 7.46 5.40 2.11
CA GLY A 249 8.75 4.78 2.27
C GLY A 249 9.02 4.43 3.73
N GLU A 250 10.23 4.65 4.21
CA GLU A 250 10.62 4.34 5.58
C GLU A 250 9.93 5.27 6.58
N VAL A 251 9.03 4.70 7.40
CA VAL A 251 8.23 5.47 8.38
C VAL A 251 9.11 6.16 9.42
N GLY A 252 10.23 5.56 9.81
CA GLY A 252 11.17 6.18 10.76
C GLY A 252 11.68 7.54 10.26
N GLU A 253 11.97 7.66 8.96
CA GLU A 253 12.48 8.89 8.35
C GLU A 253 11.43 10.00 8.34
N ALA A 254 10.16 9.65 8.10
CA ALA A 254 9.05 10.60 8.23
C ALA A 254 8.89 11.09 9.67
N LEU A 255 9.06 10.21 10.66
CA LEU A 255 9.01 10.59 12.08
C LEU A 255 10.17 11.48 12.48
N VAL A 256 11.39 11.23 11.98
CA VAL A 256 12.56 12.11 12.20
C VAL A 256 12.30 13.53 11.66
N ILE A 257 11.59 13.66 10.54
CA ILE A 257 11.20 14.96 9.99
C ILE A 257 10.13 15.61 10.88
N ALA A 258 9.12 14.86 11.32
CA ALA A 258 8.10 15.38 12.24
C ALA A 258 8.72 15.89 13.56
N ASP A 259 9.64 15.11 14.12
CA ASP A 259 10.37 15.39 15.36
C ASP A 259 11.26 16.66 15.27
N THR A 260 11.60 17.08 14.05
CA THR A 260 12.31 18.36 13.83
C THR A 260 11.45 19.57 14.21
N PHE A 261 10.13 19.43 14.20
CA PHE A 261 9.20 20.54 14.36
C PHE A 261 8.24 20.40 15.55
N VAL A 262 8.16 19.22 16.16
CA VAL A 262 7.29 18.93 17.31
C VAL A 262 8.16 18.70 18.54
N ALA A 263 7.88 19.38 19.66
CA ALA A 263 8.71 19.29 20.86
C ALA A 263 8.29 18.19 21.83
N ASP A 264 7.00 17.83 21.84
CA ASP A 264 6.46 16.85 22.76
C ASP A 264 5.21 16.14 22.21
N GLY A 265 4.93 14.99 22.84
CA GLY A 265 3.76 14.18 22.56
C GLY A 265 3.96 13.13 21.46
N VAL A 266 2.97 12.25 21.33
CA VAL A 266 2.94 11.15 20.37
C VAL A 266 2.90 11.64 18.93
N LEU A 267 3.77 11.13 18.06
CA LEU A 267 3.77 11.36 16.62
C LEU A 267 2.97 10.30 15.86
N MET A 268 2.97 9.06 16.34
CA MET A 268 2.27 7.95 15.69
C MET A 268 2.03 6.79 16.66
N ARG A 269 0.94 6.05 16.46
CA ARG A 269 0.68 4.76 17.11
C ARG A 269 0.42 3.65 16.09
N THR A 270 0.72 2.42 16.48
CA THR A 270 0.25 1.23 15.77
C THR A 270 -0.62 0.38 16.69
N ARG A 271 -1.75 -0.12 16.17
CA ARG A 271 -2.63 -1.04 16.91
C ARG A 271 -2.76 -2.35 16.16
N GLY A 272 -2.47 -3.45 16.85
CA GLY A 272 -2.61 -4.80 16.34
C GLY A 272 -3.95 -5.43 16.71
N ARG A 273 -4.01 -6.74 16.55
CA ARG A 273 -5.20 -7.55 16.90
C ARG A 273 -5.67 -7.28 18.33
N GLY A 274 -6.99 -7.13 18.50
CA GLY A 274 -7.60 -6.84 19.80
C GLY A 274 -7.40 -5.41 20.30
N GLY A 275 -6.94 -4.48 19.45
CA GLY A 275 -6.74 -3.07 19.80
C GLY A 275 -5.45 -2.80 20.59
N ARG A 276 -4.61 -3.81 20.80
CA ARG A 276 -3.33 -3.68 21.52
C ARG A 276 -2.41 -2.70 20.78
N ILE A 277 -1.94 -1.68 21.48
CA ILE A 277 -0.88 -0.80 20.98
C ILE A 277 0.40 -1.62 20.87
N LEU A 278 0.95 -1.74 19.65
CA LEU A 278 2.21 -2.47 19.42
C LEU A 278 3.42 -1.55 19.47
N ARG A 279 3.23 -0.29 19.07
CA ARG A 279 4.27 0.74 19.02
C ARG A 279 3.63 2.11 19.18
N GLU A 280 4.28 2.98 19.92
CA GLU A 280 3.99 4.40 20.06
C GLU A 280 5.31 5.15 19.93
N GLU A 281 5.34 6.14 19.05
CA GLU A 281 6.51 6.98 18.82
C GLU A 281 6.18 8.40 19.26
N SER A 282 7.07 9.02 20.03
CA SER A 282 6.88 10.35 20.60
C SER A 282 8.00 11.29 20.18
N ALA A 283 7.68 12.58 20.17
CA ALA A 283 8.61 13.65 19.87
C ALA A 283 9.58 13.91 21.03
N HIS A 284 10.72 14.51 20.70
CA HIS A 284 11.79 14.87 21.60
C HIS A 284 12.06 16.37 21.53
N ALA A 285 12.08 17.04 22.69
CA ALA A 285 12.22 18.49 22.76
C ALA A 285 13.59 19.04 22.31
N SER A 286 14.61 18.19 22.22
CA SER A 286 15.98 18.63 21.96
C SER A 286 16.17 19.03 20.50
N GLY A 287 16.47 20.30 20.24
CA GLY A 287 16.77 20.80 18.90
C GLY A 287 15.55 21.03 18.01
N THR A 288 14.35 21.03 18.60
CA THR A 288 13.10 21.29 17.87
C THR A 288 13.05 22.74 17.36
N ASP A 289 12.63 22.92 16.11
CA ASP A 289 12.27 24.23 15.59
C ASP A 289 10.76 24.49 15.73
N LEU A 290 10.42 25.30 16.72
CA LEU A 290 9.08 25.80 16.97
C LEU A 290 8.78 27.16 16.32
N ALA A 291 9.81 27.88 15.88
CA ALA A 291 9.70 29.27 15.42
C ALA A 291 9.43 29.39 13.92
N THR A 292 9.99 28.49 13.10
CA THR A 292 9.87 28.58 11.64
C THR A 292 8.45 28.19 11.22
N PRO A 293 7.68 29.05 10.51
CA PRO A 293 6.38 28.66 9.97
C PRO A 293 6.52 27.53 8.96
N ILE A 294 5.71 26.47 9.07
CA ILE A 294 5.71 25.36 8.13
C ILE A 294 4.29 24.99 7.70
N VAL A 295 4.17 24.48 6.49
CA VAL A 295 2.93 23.98 5.90
C VAL A 295 3.23 22.71 5.14
N VAL A 296 2.31 21.76 5.17
CA VAL A 296 2.39 20.52 4.37
C VAL A 296 1.49 20.68 3.16
N LEU A 297 2.04 20.45 1.96
CA LEU A 297 1.29 20.36 0.72
C LEU A 297 1.22 18.89 0.31
N GLN A 298 0.02 18.37 0.04
CA GLN A 298 -0.19 16.96 -0.33
C GLN A 298 -1.23 16.82 -1.44
N ASP A 299 -1.29 15.63 -2.04
CA ASP A 299 -2.32 15.24 -2.99
C ASP A 299 -2.88 13.85 -2.66
N ARG A 300 -3.82 13.37 -3.49
CA ARG A 300 -4.39 12.02 -3.37
C ARG A 300 -3.39 10.87 -3.53
N HIS A 301 -2.18 11.15 -3.98
CA HIS A 301 -1.13 10.16 -4.19
C HIS A 301 -0.09 10.14 -3.05
N SER A 302 -0.14 11.11 -2.14
CA SER A 302 0.59 11.08 -0.88
C SER A 302 0.13 9.86 -0.05
N ALA A 303 1.03 8.93 0.26
CA ALA A 303 0.68 7.66 0.90
C ALA A 303 1.64 7.24 2.02
N SER A 304 1.19 6.39 2.94
CA SER A 304 2.01 5.72 3.95
C SER A 304 2.80 6.71 4.83
N ALA A 305 4.14 6.65 4.84
CA ALA A 305 4.99 7.54 5.62
C ALA A 305 4.69 9.04 5.38
N SER A 306 4.30 9.43 4.17
CA SER A 306 3.87 10.80 3.85
C SER A 306 2.64 11.21 4.67
N GLU A 307 1.67 10.30 4.80
CA GLU A 307 0.43 10.51 5.55
C GLU A 307 0.71 10.60 7.04
N LEU A 308 1.66 9.80 7.55
CA LEU A 308 2.06 9.88 8.95
C LEU A 308 2.78 11.18 9.28
N LEU A 309 3.64 11.69 8.39
CA LEU A 309 4.25 13.01 8.56
C LEU A 309 3.19 14.12 8.55
N ALA A 310 2.28 14.11 7.57
CA ALA A 310 1.21 15.09 7.46
C ALA A 310 0.30 15.07 8.70
N ALA A 311 -0.17 13.88 9.11
CA ALA A 311 -1.04 13.72 10.27
C ALA A 311 -0.34 14.08 11.59
N ALA A 312 0.94 13.72 11.75
CA ALA A 312 1.69 14.06 12.96
C ALA A 312 1.83 15.57 13.12
N LEU A 313 2.18 16.29 12.05
CA LEU A 313 2.31 17.74 12.07
C LEU A 313 0.96 18.45 12.21
N GLN A 314 -0.10 17.91 11.58
CA GLN A 314 -1.45 18.44 11.67
C GLN A 314 -2.03 18.32 13.09
N ASP A 315 -2.02 17.12 13.67
CA ASP A 315 -2.63 16.84 14.97
C ASP A 315 -1.90 17.54 16.11
N ARG A 316 -0.58 17.72 15.95
CA ARG A 316 0.23 18.49 16.89
C ARG A 316 0.04 19.99 16.74
N GLY A 317 -0.85 20.45 15.85
CA GLY A 317 -1.10 21.86 15.57
C GLY A 317 0.13 22.57 14.99
N ARG A 318 1.11 21.82 14.47
CA ARG A 318 2.40 22.35 14.07
C ARG A 318 2.41 22.86 12.63
N ALA A 319 1.63 22.22 11.76
CA ALA A 319 1.48 22.61 10.37
C ALA A 319 0.03 22.45 9.94
N ARG A 320 -0.44 23.36 9.08
CA ARG A 320 -1.65 23.10 8.29
C ARG A 320 -1.31 22.19 7.12
N VAL A 321 -2.25 21.35 6.74
CA VAL A 321 -2.20 20.51 5.54
C VAL A 321 -3.04 21.17 4.45
N VAL A 322 -2.45 21.32 3.27
CA VAL A 322 -3.04 22.00 2.11
C VAL A 322 -3.05 21.04 0.92
N GLY A 323 -4.07 21.12 0.07
CA GLY A 323 -4.16 20.33 -1.17
C GLY A 323 -5.36 19.41 -1.17
N GLU A 324 -5.14 18.13 -1.48
CA GLU A 324 -6.20 17.12 -1.54
C GLU A 324 -6.14 16.16 -0.34
N ARG A 325 -7.18 15.34 -0.17
CA ARG A 325 -7.13 14.20 0.77
C ARG A 325 -6.14 13.16 0.27
N SER A 326 -5.30 12.65 1.16
CA SER A 326 -4.28 11.64 0.83
C SER A 326 -4.83 10.24 0.53
N TYR A 327 -3.95 9.32 0.15
CA TYR A 327 -4.28 8.01 -0.41
C TYR A 327 -5.04 7.07 0.55
N GLY A 328 -4.62 6.99 1.81
CA GLY A 328 -5.17 6.13 2.86
C GLY A 328 -4.47 4.78 3.03
N LYS A 329 -3.14 4.71 2.95
CA LYS A 329 -2.36 3.48 3.20
C LYS A 329 -1.84 3.49 4.63
N GLY A 330 -2.54 2.79 5.53
CA GLY A 330 -2.26 2.84 6.97
C GLY A 330 -2.00 1.49 7.61
N THR A 331 -1.50 0.49 6.87
CA THR A 331 -1.20 -0.84 7.40
C THR A 331 0.28 -1.04 7.74
N VAL A 332 0.56 -1.89 8.73
CA VAL A 332 1.90 -2.31 9.13
C VAL A 332 2.09 -3.76 8.74
N GLN A 333 3.09 -4.03 7.91
CA GLN A 333 3.45 -5.40 7.54
C GLN A 333 4.58 -5.93 8.42
N GLU A 334 4.45 -7.19 8.83
CA GLU A 334 5.55 -7.99 9.39
C GLU A 334 6.15 -8.86 8.29
N VAL A 335 7.48 -8.97 8.30
CA VAL A 335 8.24 -9.79 7.36
C VAL A 335 8.80 -10.99 8.12
N MET A 336 8.24 -12.17 7.88
CA MET A 336 8.66 -13.42 8.49
C MET A 336 9.53 -14.21 7.52
N GLY A 337 10.80 -14.39 7.85
CA GLY A 337 11.71 -15.27 7.10
C GLY A 337 11.47 -16.74 7.44
N LEU A 338 11.53 -17.61 6.42
CA LEU A 338 11.38 -19.06 6.57
C LEU A 338 12.74 -19.78 6.40
N PRO A 339 12.87 -21.03 6.91
CA PRO A 339 14.15 -21.75 6.93
C PRO A 339 14.78 -21.99 5.55
N ASP A 340 13.96 -22.15 4.52
CA ASP A 340 14.39 -22.31 3.11
C ASP A 340 14.87 -20.98 2.47
N GLY A 341 14.77 -19.87 3.21
CA GLY A 341 15.12 -18.54 2.74
C GLY A 341 14.00 -17.84 1.97
N SER A 342 12.79 -18.40 1.92
CA SER A 342 11.59 -17.68 1.50
C SER A 342 11.11 -16.72 2.59
N VAL A 343 10.12 -15.89 2.27
CA VAL A 343 9.59 -14.85 3.17
C VAL A 343 8.07 -14.77 3.02
N ALA A 344 7.36 -14.78 4.15
CA ALA A 344 5.96 -14.42 4.23
C ALA A 344 5.84 -13.01 4.81
N THR A 345 5.12 -12.14 4.12
CA THR A 345 4.79 -10.79 4.59
C THR A 345 3.29 -10.71 4.84
N PHE A 346 2.86 -10.19 5.98
CA PHE A 346 1.45 -10.04 6.28
C PHE A 346 1.17 -8.85 7.20
N THR A 347 -0.03 -8.29 7.10
CA THR A 347 -0.43 -7.14 7.91
C THR A 347 -0.69 -7.55 9.36
N ILE A 348 -0.02 -6.88 10.31
CA ILE A 348 -0.13 -7.16 11.75
C ILE A 348 -0.76 -6.02 12.55
N ALA A 349 -0.79 -4.82 12.00
CA ALA A 349 -1.33 -3.64 12.67
C ALA A 349 -1.77 -2.56 11.68
N ARG A 350 -2.45 -1.55 12.21
CA ARG A 350 -2.78 -0.31 11.51
C ARG A 350 -2.17 0.90 12.22
N TYR A 351 -1.82 1.92 11.45
CA TYR A 351 -1.35 3.20 11.91
C TYR A 351 -2.51 4.10 12.34
N TYR A 352 -2.27 4.81 13.44
CA TYR A 352 -3.15 5.83 14.01
C TYR A 352 -2.36 7.12 14.21
N SER A 353 -3.00 8.25 13.90
CA SER A 353 -2.44 9.58 14.12
C SER A 353 -2.39 9.93 15.62
N PRO A 354 -1.74 11.03 16.01
CA PRO A 354 -1.72 11.48 17.40
C PRO A 354 -3.11 11.63 18.04
N ASP A 355 -4.10 12.12 17.28
CA ASP A 355 -5.51 12.27 17.72
C ASP A 355 -6.32 10.98 17.59
N ASP A 356 -5.64 9.84 17.44
CA ASP A 356 -6.23 8.51 17.37
C ASP A 356 -7.10 8.25 16.13
N ARG A 357 -6.85 8.98 15.05
CA ARG A 357 -7.55 8.76 13.78
C ARG A 357 -6.89 7.61 13.02
N LEU A 358 -7.71 6.68 12.52
CA LEU A 358 -7.23 5.60 11.68
C LEU A 358 -6.81 6.17 10.31
N VAL A 359 -5.58 5.87 9.86
CA VAL A 359 -5.10 6.32 8.54
C VAL A 359 -5.55 5.38 7.42
N ASP A 360 -5.60 4.08 7.69
CA ASP A 360 -5.95 3.05 6.71
C ASP A 360 -7.35 3.25 6.13
N GLY A 361 -7.46 3.34 4.81
CA GLY A 361 -8.69 3.65 4.08
C GLY A 361 -9.18 5.10 4.20
N SER A 362 -8.76 5.84 5.24
CA SER A 362 -9.27 7.18 5.58
C SER A 362 -8.38 8.32 5.11
N GLY A 363 -7.08 8.10 4.98
CA GLY A 363 -6.10 9.13 4.65
C GLY A 363 -6.10 10.31 5.61
N VAL A 364 -5.46 11.39 5.20
CA VAL A 364 -5.33 12.68 5.89
C VAL A 364 -6.13 13.71 5.11
N THR A 365 -7.10 14.31 5.77
CA THR A 365 -7.93 15.37 5.18
C THR A 365 -7.20 16.72 5.31
N PRO A 366 -7.09 17.51 4.23
CA PRO A 366 -6.41 18.80 4.31
C PRO A 366 -7.24 19.82 5.11
N ASP A 367 -6.56 20.71 5.83
CA ASP A 367 -7.17 21.89 6.47
C ASP A 367 -7.58 22.95 5.45
N VAL A 368 -6.90 22.99 4.30
CA VAL A 368 -7.24 23.85 3.15
C VAL A 368 -7.31 23.00 1.90
N ALA A 369 -8.53 22.72 1.44
CA ALA A 369 -8.75 22.02 0.18
C ALA A 369 -8.38 22.89 -1.02
N VAL A 370 -7.59 22.35 -1.95
CA VAL A 370 -7.19 23.01 -3.20
C VAL A 370 -7.31 22.00 -4.33
N ALA A 371 -7.99 22.37 -5.41
CA ALA A 371 -8.01 21.57 -6.63
C ALA A 371 -6.65 21.68 -7.33
N LEU A 372 -5.92 20.57 -7.40
CA LEU A 372 -4.60 20.49 -8.03
C LEU A 372 -4.74 20.11 -9.51
N THR A 373 -3.78 20.51 -10.35
CA THR A 373 -3.81 20.24 -11.80
C THR A 373 -3.47 18.79 -12.17
N GLY A 374 -3.02 17.98 -11.19
CA GLY A 374 -2.62 16.59 -11.38
C GLY A 374 -1.17 16.39 -11.83
N ASP A 375 -0.43 17.47 -12.07
CA ASP A 375 0.97 17.43 -12.44
C ASP A 375 1.86 17.11 -11.22
N MET A 376 2.96 16.38 -11.47
CA MET A 376 3.97 16.14 -10.43
C MET A 376 4.63 17.46 -10.02
N PRO A 377 4.96 17.65 -8.74
CA PRO A 377 5.54 18.91 -8.27
C PRO A 377 6.87 19.19 -8.98
N VAL A 378 7.09 20.43 -9.41
CA VAL A 378 8.37 20.92 -9.95
C VAL A 378 9.01 21.82 -8.90
N VAL A 379 10.22 21.47 -8.48
CA VAL A 379 10.91 22.20 -7.40
C VAL A 379 11.17 23.65 -7.82
N GLY A 380 10.77 24.60 -6.97
CA GLY A 380 10.93 26.03 -7.22
C GLY A 380 9.88 26.69 -8.12
N GLU A 381 8.98 25.92 -8.73
CA GLU A 381 7.84 26.46 -9.47
C GLU A 381 6.73 26.88 -8.50
N LYS A 382 6.03 27.98 -8.82
CA LYS A 382 4.86 28.46 -8.06
C LYS A 382 3.58 28.08 -8.78
N ASP A 383 3.23 26.81 -8.68
CA ASP A 383 1.92 26.34 -9.12
C ASP A 383 0.81 26.78 -8.14
N VAL A 384 -0.43 26.36 -8.44
CA VAL A 384 -1.60 26.65 -7.61
C VAL A 384 -1.48 26.10 -6.18
N GLY A 385 -0.88 24.92 -6.01
CA GLY A 385 -0.70 24.26 -4.72
C GLY A 385 0.34 24.97 -3.86
N VAL A 386 1.51 25.28 -4.42
CA VAL A 386 2.59 26.03 -3.72
C VAL A 386 2.10 27.42 -3.33
N THR A 387 1.38 28.10 -4.23
CA THR A 387 0.79 29.41 -3.96
C THR A 387 -0.22 29.35 -2.81
N ALA A 388 -1.10 28.34 -2.80
CA ALA A 388 -2.06 28.14 -1.72
C ALA A 388 -1.39 27.80 -0.39
N ALA A 389 -0.35 26.96 -0.41
CA ALA A 389 0.43 26.61 0.77
C ALA A 389 1.12 27.84 1.38
N ILE A 390 1.74 28.69 0.55
CA ILE A 390 2.35 29.96 0.99
C ILE A 390 1.30 30.90 1.60
N ARG A 391 0.10 31.00 0.99
CA ARG A 391 -0.99 31.79 1.56
C ARG A 391 -1.45 31.25 2.91
N ALA A 392 -1.48 29.92 3.07
CA ALA A 392 -1.85 29.28 4.34
C ALA A 392 -0.81 29.51 5.46
N LEU A 393 0.46 29.74 5.12
CA LEU A 393 1.50 30.18 6.07
C LEU A 393 1.33 31.63 6.53
N GLY A 394 0.81 32.49 5.64
CA GLY A 394 0.66 33.92 5.88
C GLY A 394 -0.70 34.35 6.45
N ALA A 395 -1.67 33.43 6.54
CA ALA A 395 -2.96 33.68 7.15
C ALA A 395 -2.83 33.58 8.69
N PRO A 396 -3.24 34.61 9.45
CA PRO A 396 -3.15 34.64 10.91
C PRO A 396 -4.00 33.57 11.61
#